data_AF-A0A0R3W2I7-F1
#
_entry.id   AF-A0A0R3W2I7-F1
#
_cell.length_a   1.000
_cell.length_b   1.000
_cell.length_c   1.000
_cell.angle_alpha   90.00
_cell.angle_beta   90.00
_cell.angle_gamma   90.00
#
_symmetry.space_group_name_H-M   'P 1'
#
loop_
_entity.id
_entity.type
_entity.pdbx_description
1 polymer ?
#
loop_
_entity_poly.entity_id
_entity_poly.type
_entity_poly.pdbx_seq_one_letter_code
_entity_poly.pdbx_strand_id
1 'polypeptide(L)'
;MDGLCARCKAIIEWKIRYKKYKPLTKPRTCVKCGQRSVKRAYFTTCESCISALNICGKCAMEVNTVPPLSALEQGETDKHFEKSF
;
A
#
# COMPACT_ATOMS: atom_id res chain seq x y z
N MET A 1 7.40 2.06 -4.74
CA MET A 1 5.99 1.95 -5.20
C MET A 1 5.13 2.51 -4.09
N ASP A 2 5.22 3.82 -3.92
CA ASP A 2 5.06 4.43 -2.60
C ASP A 2 3.68 5.05 -2.46
N GLY A 3 3.19 5.15 -1.23
CA GLY A 3 1.84 5.65 -0.95
C GLY A 3 0.70 4.64 -1.15
N LEU A 4 0.96 3.33 -0.99
CA LEU A 4 -0.08 2.30 -0.98
C LEU A 4 0.03 1.46 0.30
N CYS A 5 -1.11 1.05 0.85
CA CYS A 5 -1.12 0.06 1.92
C CYS A 5 -0.69 -1.32 1.40
N ALA A 6 -0.19 -2.19 2.28
CA ALA A 6 0.30 -3.53 1.95
C ALA A 6 -0.72 -4.34 1.11
N ARG A 7 -2.00 -4.29 1.49
CA ARG A 7 -3.09 -4.93 0.76
C ARG A 7 -3.20 -4.43 -0.69
N CYS A 8 -3.18 -3.12 -0.90
CA CYS A 8 -3.30 -2.55 -2.23
C CYS A 8 -2.05 -2.80 -3.08
N LYS A 9 -0.87 -2.78 -2.46
CA LYS A 9 0.40 -3.13 -3.12
C LYS A 9 0.35 -4.56 -3.64
N ALA A 10 -0.05 -5.53 -2.82
CA ALA A 10 -0.19 -6.94 -3.23
C ALA A 10 -1.16 -7.12 -4.42
N ILE A 11 -2.28 -6.39 -4.43
CA ILE A 11 -3.25 -6.44 -5.54
C ILE A 11 -2.62 -5.93 -6.84
N ILE A 12 -1.89 -4.81 -6.81
CA ILE A 12 -1.27 -4.27 -8.02
C ILE A 12 -0.12 -5.15 -8.47
N GLU A 13 0.70 -5.65 -7.54
CA GLU A 13 1.80 -6.56 -7.85
C GLU A 13 1.28 -7.86 -8.48
N TRP A 14 0.18 -8.42 -7.97
CA TRP A 14 -0.50 -9.54 -8.60
C TRP A 14 -0.95 -9.19 -10.03
N LYS A 15 -1.55 -8.02 -10.25
CA LYS A 15 -1.94 -7.59 -11.61
C LYS A 15 -0.73 -7.49 -12.54
N ILE A 16 0.42 -7.02 -12.07
CA ILE A 16 1.66 -6.97 -12.85
C ILE A 16 2.16 -8.39 -13.15
N ARG A 17 2.28 -9.24 -12.12
CA ARG A 17 2.76 -10.62 -12.21
C ARG A 17 1.96 -11.45 -13.22
N TYR A 18 0.64 -11.28 -13.23
CA TYR A 18 -0.26 -12.01 -14.13
C TYR A 18 -0.59 -11.26 -15.43
N LYS A 19 0.18 -10.21 -15.79
CA LYS A 19 -0.03 -9.42 -17.03
C LYS A 19 -1.44 -8.83 -17.17
N LYS A 20 -2.15 -8.60 -16.04
CA LYS A 20 -3.47 -7.95 -15.95
C LYS A 20 -3.39 -6.46 -15.61
N TYR A 21 -2.18 -5.90 -15.63
CA TYR A 21 -1.94 -4.48 -15.36
C TYR A 21 -2.34 -3.62 -16.56
N LYS A 22 -3.20 -2.64 -16.32
CA LYS A 22 -3.66 -1.65 -17.30
C LYS A 22 -3.10 -0.28 -16.92
N PRO A 23 -2.17 0.28 -17.72
CA PRO A 23 -1.67 1.62 -17.47
C PRO A 23 -2.77 2.65 -17.68
N LEU A 24 -2.58 3.83 -17.07
CA LEU A 24 -3.50 4.94 -17.21
C LEU A 24 -3.07 5.79 -18.42
N THR A 25 -3.98 6.02 -19.37
CA THR A 25 -3.71 6.84 -20.57
C THR A 25 -4.07 8.32 -20.39
N LYS A 26 -5.00 8.63 -19.47
CA LYS A 26 -5.45 10.00 -19.19
C LYS A 26 -5.51 10.22 -17.67
N PRO A 27 -5.13 11.40 -17.17
CA PRO A 27 -5.24 11.72 -15.75
C PRO A 27 -6.68 11.55 -15.24
N ARG A 28 -6.81 10.94 -14.06
CA ARG A 28 -8.09 10.76 -13.36
C ARG A 28 -8.30 11.87 -12.33
N THR A 29 -9.57 12.06 -11.96
CA THR A 29 -9.97 12.95 -10.87
C THR A 29 -9.61 12.35 -9.52
N CYS A 30 -8.98 13.15 -8.66
CA CYS A 30 -8.66 12.79 -7.29
C CYS A 30 -9.92 12.82 -6.42
N VAL A 31 -10.16 11.77 -5.63
CA VAL A 31 -11.31 11.69 -4.72
C VAL A 31 -11.21 12.62 -3.51
N LYS A 32 -10.03 13.21 -3.24
CA LYS A 32 -9.80 14.11 -2.09
C LYS A 32 -9.84 15.58 -2.46
N CYS A 33 -9.14 16.00 -3.52
CA CYS A 33 -9.11 17.40 -3.94
C CYS A 33 -9.99 17.73 -5.15
N GLY A 34 -10.61 16.73 -5.79
CA GLY A 34 -11.46 16.92 -6.97
C GLY A 34 -10.71 17.34 -8.24
N GLN A 35 -9.39 17.48 -8.21
CA GLN A 35 -8.58 17.88 -9.36
C GLN A 35 -8.23 16.68 -10.25
N ARG A 36 -8.09 16.88 -11.57
CA ARG A 36 -7.64 15.85 -12.54
C ARG A 36 -6.12 15.63 -12.50
N SER A 37 -5.60 15.31 -11.32
CA SER A 37 -4.18 15.23 -11.02
C SER A 37 -3.67 13.79 -10.76
N VAL A 38 -4.54 12.78 -10.85
CA VAL A 38 -4.13 11.38 -10.64
C VAL A 38 -3.48 10.84 -11.91
N LYS A 39 -2.15 10.76 -11.89
CA LYS A 39 -1.34 10.27 -13.03
C LYS A 39 -1.01 8.78 -12.96
N ARG A 40 -1.11 8.16 -11.77
CA ARG A 40 -0.73 6.76 -11.54
C ARG A 40 -1.92 5.81 -11.80
N ALA A 41 -1.66 4.69 -12.46
CA ALA A 41 -2.70 3.69 -12.71
C ALA A 41 -3.14 3.02 -11.40
N TYR A 42 -4.45 2.75 -11.27
CA TYR A 42 -5.10 2.21 -10.07
C TYR A 42 -5.13 3.13 -8.85
N PHE A 43 -4.62 4.35 -8.96
CA PHE A 43 -4.76 5.36 -7.93
C PHE A 43 -6.11 6.07 -8.10
N THR A 44 -6.73 6.41 -6.97
CA THR A 44 -7.93 7.24 -6.86
C THR A 44 -7.61 8.60 -6.26
N THR A 45 -6.44 8.72 -5.63
CA THR A 45 -5.97 9.94 -4.96
C THR A 45 -4.67 10.41 -5.60
N CYS A 46 -4.50 11.73 -5.72
CA CYS A 46 -3.29 12.31 -6.30
C CYS A 46 -2.13 12.29 -5.31
N GLU A 47 -0.92 12.41 -5.83
CA GLU A 47 0.31 12.35 -5.04
C GLU A 47 0.38 13.41 -3.94
N SER A 48 -0.05 14.65 -4.22
CA SER A 48 -0.14 15.70 -3.22
C SER A 48 -1.05 15.34 -2.04
N CYS A 49 -2.22 14.73 -2.30
CA CYS A 49 -3.13 14.32 -1.24
C CYS A 49 -2.64 13.09 -0.48
N ILE A 50 -1.90 12.19 -1.12
CA ILE A 50 -1.28 11.03 -0.47
C ILE A 50 -0.26 11.50 0.55
N SER A 51 0.65 12.39 0.14
CA SER A 51 1.70 12.91 1.03
C SER A 51 1.15 13.84 2.11
N ALA A 52 0.14 14.64 1.81
CA ALA A 52 -0.45 15.57 2.80
C ALA A 52 -1.31 14.87 3.87
N LEU A 53 -2.04 13.81 3.50
CA LEU A 53 -2.99 13.13 4.39
C LEU A 53 -2.50 11.76 4.88
N ASN A 54 -1.32 11.29 4.44
CA ASN A 54 -0.78 9.96 4.74
C ASN A 54 -1.77 8.82 4.49
N ILE A 55 -2.45 8.89 3.34
CA ILE A 55 -3.48 7.92 2.93
C ILE A 55 -3.03 7.08 1.73
N CYS A 56 -3.65 5.92 1.58
CA CYS A 56 -3.38 5.01 0.48
C CYS A 56 -3.92 5.60 -0.82
N GLY A 57 -3.06 5.71 -1.83
CA GLY A 57 -3.42 6.25 -3.14
C GLY A 57 -4.52 5.49 -3.89
N LYS A 58 -4.81 4.23 -3.51
CA LYS A 58 -5.86 3.40 -4.13
C LYS A 58 -7.16 3.37 -3.33
N CYS A 59 -7.10 3.06 -2.04
CA CYS A 59 -8.30 2.89 -1.20
C CYS A 59 -8.60 4.10 -0.32
N ALA A 60 -7.76 5.14 -0.32
CA ALA A 60 -7.90 6.36 0.45
C ALA A 60 -8.06 6.17 1.97
N MET A 61 -7.65 5.00 2.49
CA MET A 61 -7.56 4.69 3.92
C MET A 61 -6.19 5.12 4.44
N GLU A 62 -6.11 5.52 5.69
CA GLU A 62 -4.86 5.85 6.37
C GLU A 62 -3.86 4.69 6.25
N VAL A 63 -2.67 5.01 5.78
CA VAL A 63 -1.58 4.06 5.78
C VAL A 63 -0.89 4.23 7.13
N ASN A 64 -1.30 3.42 8.10
CA ASN A 64 -0.49 3.19 9.29
C ASN A 64 0.76 2.40 8.84
N THR A 65 1.68 3.07 8.15
CA THR A 65 3.07 2.64 8.09
C THR A 65 3.57 2.78 9.51
N VAL A 66 3.50 1.70 10.27
CA VAL A 66 4.43 1.51 11.38
C VAL A 66 5.82 1.73 10.74
N PRO A 67 6.60 2.75 11.16
CA PRO A 67 7.96 2.86 10.67
C PRO A 67 8.67 1.54 10.99
N PRO A 68 9.61 1.06 10.16
CA PRO A 68 10.40 -0.09 10.54
C PRO A 68 11.06 0.27 11.88
N LEU A 69 10.70 -0.47 12.94
CA LEU A 69 11.46 -0.44 14.19
C LEU A 69 12.91 -0.70 13.78
N SER A 70 13.74 0.33 13.85
CA SER A 70 15.16 0.19 13.65
C SER A 70 15.69 -0.65 14.80
N ALA A 71 16.00 -1.91 14.48
CA ALA A 71 17.03 -2.76 15.07
C ALA A 71 17.14 -2.80 16.60
N LEU A 72 16.35 -3.65 17.26
CA LEU A 72 16.60 -4.37 18.53
C LEU A 72 15.44 -5.40 18.64
N GLU A 73 15.54 -6.72 18.67
CA GLU A 73 16.60 -7.70 18.88
C GLU A 73 16.19 -9.03 18.20
N GLN A 74 17.19 -9.85 17.86
CA GLN A 74 17.00 -11.27 17.52
C GLN A 74 16.51 -12.04 18.76
N GLY A 75 15.58 -12.96 18.56
CA GLY A 75 15.13 -13.86 19.61
C GLY A 75 14.28 -14.99 19.05
N GLU A 76 14.94 -15.97 18.41
CA GLU A 76 14.41 -17.32 18.27
C GLU A 76 14.03 -17.87 19.65
N THR A 77 12.82 -18.43 19.77
CA THR A 77 12.64 -19.65 20.56
C THR A 77 11.59 -20.53 19.90
N ASP A 78 12.05 -21.42 19.03
CA ASP A 78 11.42 -22.72 18.81
C ASP A 78 11.67 -23.61 20.03
N LYS A 79 10.64 -23.91 20.84
CA LYS A 79 10.48 -25.11 21.71
C LYS A 79 9.01 -25.17 22.12
N HIS A 80 8.30 -26.28 22.24
CA HIS A 80 8.48 -27.70 21.97
C HIS A 80 7.12 -28.33 22.28
N PHE A 81 6.75 -29.37 21.55
CA PHE A 81 5.68 -30.30 21.84
C PHE A 81 5.85 -30.92 23.24
N GLU A 82 4.81 -30.94 24.08
CA GLU A 82 4.40 -32.07 24.94
C GLU A 82 3.28 -31.56 25.88
N LYS A 83 2.02 -31.93 25.63
CA LYS A 83 1.00 -31.93 26.69
C LYS A 83 0.75 -33.37 27.06
N SER A 84 1.46 -33.84 28.09
CA SER A 84 1.00 -34.96 28.90
C SER A 84 -0.03 -34.43 29.89
N PHE A 85 -1.26 -34.95 29.80
CA PHE A 85 -2.17 -35.18 30.91
C PHE A 85 -2.99 -36.42 30.55
#